data_AF-A0A4Y6R937-F1
#
_entry.id   AF-A0A4Y6R937-F1
#
_cell.length_a   1.000
_cell.length_b   1.000
_cell.length_c   1.000
_cell.angle_alpha   90.00
_cell.angle_beta   90.00
_cell.angle_gamma   90.00
#
_symmetry.space_group_name_H-M   'P 1'
#
loop_
_entity.id
_entity.type
_entity.pdbx_description
1 polymer ?
#
loop_
_entity_poly.entity_id
_entity_poly.type
_entity_poly.pdbx_seq_one_letter_code
_entity_poly.pdbx_strand_id
1 'polypeptide(L)'
;MLTAKHPVNTHSLVVELDSIIRHEAVYRRILTRTGDPHAMKQAPASVQLAPEVMLRLTVMRECRPELFMHAIRTALIAFALAQSLGLPEGQRDSILLAALCHDFGEMHTDPEILAAEHNITQYERRYIHVHPITAQVLVQGLLGFSSDATLAILQHHERLDGSGYPNALQGDSITVLARVLAVADVAETAIRRFDLLRVEMLFRLGQKRFDASIVNALRDLLHITTNDAQEMRLASNATGMLVIAQDDADMLRDLHRMLDELEWLASDLANEIDRRSPELSPLAQGALNGLLVQLHQMK
;
A
#
# COMPACT_ATOMS: atom_id res chain seq x y z
N MET A 1 -12.55 28.58 -16.56
CA MET A 1 -12.97 27.82 -15.36
C MET A 1 -13.10 26.37 -15.79
N LEU A 2 -12.17 25.49 -15.42
CA LEU A 2 -12.28 24.06 -15.73
C LEU A 2 -13.45 23.52 -14.91
N THR A 3 -14.60 23.27 -15.54
CA THR A 3 -15.76 22.66 -14.90
C THR A 3 -15.86 21.21 -15.34
N ALA A 4 -15.54 20.28 -14.43
CA ALA A 4 -15.88 18.88 -14.64
C ALA A 4 -17.40 18.73 -14.63
N LYS A 5 -17.97 18.01 -15.60
CA LYS A 5 -19.43 17.84 -15.72
C LYS A 5 -20.04 17.11 -14.50
N HIS A 6 -19.24 16.28 -13.82
CA HIS A 6 -19.68 15.45 -12.70
C HIS A 6 -18.61 15.41 -11.59
N PRO A 7 -18.41 16.47 -10.79
CA PRO A 7 -17.36 16.48 -9.77
C PRO A 7 -17.57 15.34 -8.76
N VAL A 8 -16.46 14.72 -8.32
CA VAL A 8 -16.47 13.73 -7.26
C VAL A 8 -16.93 14.40 -5.96
N ASN A 9 -17.94 13.80 -5.34
CA ASN A 9 -18.50 14.14 -4.03
C ASN A 9 -18.84 12.86 -3.26
N THR A 10 -19.27 12.98 -2.01
CA THR A 10 -19.63 11.84 -1.14
C THR A 10 -20.67 10.92 -1.78
N HIS A 11 -21.70 11.48 -2.42
CA HIS A 11 -22.73 10.69 -3.12
C HIS A 11 -22.15 9.89 -4.29
N SER A 12 -21.30 10.51 -5.11
CA SER A 12 -20.65 9.78 -6.22
C SER A 12 -19.73 8.68 -5.71
N LEU A 13 -19.02 8.87 -4.58
CA LEU A 13 -18.17 7.84 -3.99
C LEU A 13 -19.00 6.65 -3.47
N VAL A 14 -20.17 6.91 -2.88
CA VAL A 14 -21.11 5.83 -2.49
C VAL A 14 -21.54 5.02 -3.73
N VAL A 15 -21.83 5.68 -4.85
CA VAL A 15 -22.22 5.02 -6.10
C VAL A 15 -21.07 4.17 -6.65
N GLU A 16 -19.84 4.68 -6.67
CA GLU A 16 -18.65 3.93 -7.13
C GLU A 16 -18.36 2.73 -6.23
N LEU A 17 -18.42 2.91 -4.91
CA LEU A 17 -18.22 1.84 -3.94
C LEU A 17 -19.27 0.74 -4.09
N ASP A 18 -20.56 1.09 -4.24
CA ASP A 18 -21.62 0.09 -4.50
C ASP A 18 -21.46 -0.58 -5.87
N SER A 19 -20.90 0.12 -6.86
CA SER A 19 -20.54 -0.47 -8.15
C SER A 19 -19.43 -1.53 -7.99
N ILE A 20 -18.32 -1.20 -7.32
CA ILE A 20 -17.23 -2.15 -7.04
C ILE A 20 -17.77 -3.37 -6.32
N ILE A 21 -18.52 -3.17 -5.24
CA ILE A 21 -19.12 -4.26 -4.48
C ILE A 21 -20.02 -5.10 -5.37
N ARG A 22 -20.87 -4.53 -6.23
CA ARG A 22 -21.76 -5.35 -7.07
C ARG A 22 -21.03 -6.20 -8.08
N HIS A 23 -19.94 -5.72 -8.68
CA HIS A 23 -19.28 -6.37 -9.81
C HIS A 23 -18.10 -7.24 -9.41
N GLU A 24 -17.44 -6.96 -8.28
CA GLU A 24 -16.21 -7.61 -7.88
C GLU A 24 -16.46 -8.53 -6.67
N ALA A 25 -16.34 -9.84 -6.88
CA ALA A 25 -16.74 -10.86 -5.91
C ALA A 25 -15.98 -10.80 -4.57
N VAL A 26 -14.71 -10.38 -4.61
CA VAL A 26 -13.87 -10.23 -3.41
C VAL A 26 -14.43 -9.15 -2.47
N TYR A 27 -14.88 -8.02 -3.00
CA TYR A 27 -15.42 -6.93 -2.19
C TYR A 27 -16.82 -7.26 -1.64
N ARG A 28 -17.63 -8.07 -2.35
CA ARG A 28 -18.85 -8.66 -1.76
C ARG A 28 -18.52 -9.54 -0.57
N ARG A 29 -17.47 -10.35 -0.69
CA ARG A 29 -17.04 -11.25 0.39
C ARG A 29 -16.64 -10.45 1.63
N ILE A 30 -15.80 -9.42 1.46
CA ILE A 30 -15.42 -8.49 2.53
C ILE A 30 -16.66 -7.86 3.15
N LEU A 31 -17.59 -7.33 2.33
CA LEU A 31 -18.82 -6.73 2.81
C LEU A 31 -19.66 -7.68 3.67
N THR A 32 -19.80 -8.95 3.28
CA THR A 32 -20.60 -9.93 4.07
C THR A 32 -19.97 -10.32 5.40
N ARG A 33 -18.69 -10.04 5.59
CA ARG A 33 -17.91 -10.41 6.78
C ARG A 33 -17.46 -9.22 7.61
N THR A 34 -17.70 -8.02 7.10
CA THR A 34 -17.60 -6.79 7.87
C THR A 34 -18.70 -6.81 8.95
N GLY A 35 -18.41 -6.27 10.14
CA GLY A 35 -19.35 -6.28 11.26
C GLY A 35 -20.66 -5.50 11.00
N ASP A 36 -20.63 -4.51 10.11
CA ASP A 36 -21.77 -3.69 9.72
C ASP A 36 -21.70 -3.34 8.21
N PRO A 37 -22.35 -4.15 7.36
CA PRO A 37 -22.40 -3.95 5.91
C PRO A 37 -23.07 -2.63 5.49
N HIS A 38 -24.03 -2.13 6.29
CA HIS A 38 -24.73 -0.90 5.95
C HIS A 38 -23.80 0.30 6.15
N ALA A 39 -23.11 0.36 7.29
CA ALA A 39 -22.10 1.38 7.56
C ALA A 39 -21.01 1.37 6.49
N MET A 40 -20.54 0.20 6.07
CA MET A 40 -19.53 0.09 5.02
C MET A 40 -20.00 0.65 3.67
N LYS A 41 -21.24 0.37 3.26
CA LYS A 41 -21.80 0.93 2.01
C LYS A 41 -22.02 2.45 2.08
N GLN A 42 -22.32 2.97 3.26
CA GLN A 42 -22.59 4.38 3.48
C GLN A 42 -21.36 5.17 3.99
N ALA A 43 -20.20 4.53 4.12
CA ALA A 43 -19.01 5.14 4.70
C ALA A 43 -18.60 6.46 4.02
N PRO A 44 -18.61 6.60 2.67
CA PRO A 44 -18.30 7.89 2.06
C PRO A 44 -19.30 9.01 2.39
N ALA A 45 -20.52 8.68 2.83
CA ALA A 45 -21.52 9.66 3.24
C ALA A 45 -21.37 10.10 4.70
N SER A 46 -20.62 9.38 5.55
CA SER A 46 -20.34 9.79 6.95
C SER A 46 -19.28 10.87 7.04
N VAL A 47 -18.38 10.96 6.05
CA VAL A 47 -17.24 11.89 6.07
C VAL A 47 -17.56 13.23 5.40
N GLN A 48 -16.90 14.28 5.90
CA GLN A 48 -16.89 15.59 5.25
C GLN A 48 -15.70 15.68 4.30
N LEU A 49 -15.96 15.84 3.00
CA LEU A 49 -14.93 16.10 2.01
C LEU A 49 -14.73 17.61 1.84
N ALA A 50 -13.52 18.08 2.11
CA ALA A 50 -13.13 19.45 1.76
C ALA A 50 -13.23 19.66 0.23
N PRO A 51 -13.62 20.85 -0.25
CA PRO A 51 -13.67 21.15 -1.69
C PRO A 51 -12.37 20.84 -2.43
N GLU A 52 -11.24 21.03 -1.77
CA GLU A 52 -9.88 20.73 -2.24
C GLU A 52 -9.66 19.23 -2.49
N VAL A 53 -10.25 18.37 -1.65
CA VAL A 53 -10.21 16.91 -1.81
C VAL A 53 -11.13 16.48 -2.92
N MET A 54 -12.35 17.04 -2.98
CA MET A 54 -13.31 16.78 -4.06
C MET A 54 -12.72 17.11 -5.44
N LEU A 55 -12.04 18.26 -5.55
CA LEU A 55 -11.35 18.66 -6.78
C LEU A 55 -10.25 17.67 -7.15
N ARG A 56 -9.39 17.29 -6.19
CA ARG A 56 -8.30 16.34 -6.44
C ARG A 56 -8.80 14.96 -6.84
N LEU A 57 -9.82 14.43 -6.16
CA LEU A 57 -10.47 13.17 -6.55
C LEU A 57 -11.09 13.27 -7.95
N THR A 58 -11.67 14.42 -8.30
CA THR A 58 -12.21 14.65 -9.64
C THR A 58 -11.09 14.59 -10.69
N VAL A 59 -9.99 15.33 -10.46
CA VAL A 59 -8.84 15.31 -11.38
C VAL A 59 -8.24 13.91 -11.46
N MET A 60 -8.10 13.21 -10.33
CA MET A 60 -7.59 11.84 -10.27
C MET A 60 -8.46 10.90 -11.11
N ARG A 61 -9.79 10.99 -11.00
CA ARG A 61 -10.70 10.15 -11.81
C ARG A 61 -10.57 10.43 -13.31
N GLU A 62 -10.48 11.70 -13.71
CA GLU A 62 -10.43 12.06 -15.13
C GLU A 62 -9.05 11.81 -15.78
N CYS A 63 -7.96 12.02 -15.02
CA CYS A 63 -6.60 11.95 -15.55
C CYS A 63 -5.84 10.67 -15.20
N ARG A 64 -6.22 10.00 -14.11
CA ARG A 64 -5.55 8.80 -13.55
C ARG A 64 -6.62 7.78 -13.05
N PRO A 65 -7.51 7.29 -13.93
CA PRO A 65 -8.67 6.49 -13.51
C PRO A 65 -8.30 5.22 -12.73
N GLU A 66 -7.21 4.54 -13.08
CA GLU A 66 -6.76 3.36 -12.31
C GLU A 66 -6.32 3.72 -10.88
N LEU A 67 -5.62 4.85 -10.70
CA LEU A 67 -5.25 5.36 -9.37
C LEU A 67 -6.48 5.72 -8.56
N PHE A 68 -7.48 6.34 -9.20
CA PHE A 68 -8.77 6.62 -8.56
C PHE A 68 -9.49 5.36 -8.08
N MET A 69 -9.53 4.33 -8.91
CA MET A 69 -10.15 3.06 -8.53
C MET A 69 -9.35 2.31 -7.45
N HIS A 70 -8.02 2.39 -7.49
CA HIS A 70 -7.16 1.89 -6.42
C HIS A 70 -7.52 2.56 -5.08
N ALA A 71 -7.57 3.90 -5.04
CA ALA A 71 -7.91 4.63 -3.81
C ALA A 71 -9.28 4.24 -3.23
N ILE A 72 -10.31 4.04 -4.07
CA ILE A 72 -11.64 3.62 -3.58
C ILE A 72 -11.62 2.20 -3.01
N ARG A 73 -10.94 1.26 -3.69
CA ARG A 73 -10.84 -0.12 -3.23
C ARG A 73 -9.99 -0.25 -1.97
N THR A 74 -8.87 0.47 -1.89
CA THR A 74 -8.04 0.59 -0.69
C THR A 74 -8.85 1.17 0.46
N ALA A 75 -9.64 2.21 0.22
CA ALA A 75 -10.53 2.78 1.24
C ALA A 75 -11.59 1.80 1.74
N LEU A 76 -12.16 0.99 0.84
CA LEU A 76 -13.09 -0.07 1.19
C LEU A 76 -12.44 -1.13 2.09
N ILE A 77 -11.24 -1.62 1.73
CA ILE A 77 -10.52 -2.62 2.53
C ILE A 77 -10.13 -2.03 3.89
N ALA A 78 -9.58 -0.82 3.91
CA ALA A 78 -9.13 -0.15 5.12
C ALA A 78 -10.29 0.12 6.10
N PHE A 79 -11.45 0.54 5.60
CA PHE A 79 -12.65 0.72 6.43
C PHE A 79 -13.16 -0.61 7.00
N ALA A 80 -13.20 -1.66 6.20
CA ALA A 80 -13.60 -2.99 6.65
C ALA A 80 -12.64 -3.55 7.72
N LEU A 81 -11.33 -3.38 7.54
CA LEU A 81 -10.32 -3.73 8.53
C LEU A 81 -10.53 -2.96 9.83
N ALA A 82 -10.66 -1.63 9.76
CA ALA A 82 -10.89 -0.80 10.93
C ALA A 82 -12.17 -1.19 11.68
N GLN A 83 -13.24 -1.55 10.96
CA GLN A 83 -14.47 -2.06 11.57
C GLN A 83 -14.28 -3.44 12.24
N SER A 84 -13.59 -4.37 11.58
CA SER A 84 -13.30 -5.71 12.13
C SER A 84 -12.40 -5.66 13.37
N LEU A 85 -11.50 -4.69 13.44
CA LEU A 85 -10.60 -4.44 14.57
C LEU A 85 -11.29 -3.67 15.71
N GLY A 86 -12.57 -3.28 15.53
CA GLY A 86 -13.34 -2.56 16.54
C GLY A 86 -12.87 -1.12 16.74
N LEU A 87 -12.26 -0.48 15.73
CA LEU A 87 -11.82 0.90 15.84
C LEU A 87 -13.02 1.86 15.99
N PRO A 88 -12.90 2.93 16.80
CA PRO A 88 -13.96 3.92 16.99
C PRO A 88 -14.40 4.55 15.66
N GLU A 89 -15.64 5.04 15.61
CA GLU A 89 -16.22 5.70 14.43
C GLU A 89 -15.32 6.83 13.86
N GLY A 90 -14.82 7.73 14.71
CA GLY A 90 -13.92 8.79 14.25
C GLY A 90 -12.59 8.29 13.64
N GLN A 91 -12.09 7.14 14.07
CA GLN A 91 -10.92 6.50 13.46
C GLN A 91 -11.28 5.80 12.13
N ARG A 92 -12.49 5.24 12.03
CA ARG A 92 -13.03 4.67 10.78
C ARG A 92 -13.25 5.75 9.71
N ASP A 93 -13.73 6.92 10.10
CA ASP A 93 -13.81 8.09 9.21
C ASP A 93 -12.42 8.59 8.81
N SER A 94 -11.49 8.66 9.77
CA SER A 94 -10.10 9.09 9.54
C SER A 94 -9.38 8.17 8.55
N ILE A 95 -9.51 6.84 8.70
CA ILE A 95 -8.86 5.89 7.78
C ILE A 95 -9.51 5.90 6.39
N LEU A 96 -10.83 6.14 6.30
CA LEU A 96 -11.50 6.28 5.01
C LEU A 96 -10.94 7.47 4.22
N LEU A 97 -10.84 8.63 4.87
CA LEU A 97 -10.25 9.82 4.25
C LEU A 97 -8.77 9.63 3.92
N ALA A 98 -8.01 9.00 4.82
CA ALA A 98 -6.60 8.70 4.58
C ALA A 98 -6.42 7.82 3.33
N ALA A 99 -7.18 6.73 3.24
CA ALA A 99 -7.10 5.80 2.12
C ALA A 99 -7.55 6.42 0.78
N LEU A 100 -8.57 7.29 0.77
CA LEU A 100 -8.98 8.00 -0.44
C LEU A 100 -7.89 8.96 -0.97
N CYS A 101 -6.97 9.39 -0.12
CA CYS A 101 -6.02 10.47 -0.43
C CYS A 101 -4.55 10.06 -0.37
N HIS A 102 -4.24 8.81 -0.02
CA HIS A 102 -2.87 8.38 0.28
C HIS A 102 -1.88 8.61 -0.87
N ASP A 103 -2.34 8.41 -2.11
CA ASP A 103 -1.53 8.59 -3.32
C ASP A 103 -1.75 9.93 -4.02
N PHE A 104 -2.33 10.94 -3.36
CA PHE A 104 -2.42 12.28 -3.98
C PHE A 104 -1.07 12.86 -4.40
N GLY A 105 0.01 12.42 -3.75
CA GLY A 105 1.37 12.76 -4.12
C GLY A 105 1.75 12.24 -5.51
N GLU A 106 1.27 11.09 -5.94
CA GLU A 106 1.61 10.50 -7.24
C GLU A 106 1.10 11.34 -8.42
N MET A 107 0.04 12.12 -8.23
CA MET A 107 -0.43 13.08 -9.24
C MET A 107 0.59 14.19 -9.54
N HIS A 108 1.63 14.33 -8.73
CA HIS A 108 2.73 15.28 -8.90
C HIS A 108 4.01 14.61 -9.43
N THR A 109 3.96 13.31 -9.71
CA THR A 109 5.03 12.54 -10.34
C THR A 109 4.74 12.39 -11.83
N ASP A 110 5.81 12.44 -12.64
CA ASP A 110 5.71 12.24 -14.08
C ASP A 110 4.99 10.91 -14.41
N PRO A 111 3.91 10.93 -15.21
CA PRO A 111 3.26 9.70 -15.66
C PRO A 111 4.20 8.66 -16.27
N GLU A 112 5.27 9.08 -16.96
CA GLU A 112 6.21 8.16 -17.59
C GLU A 112 7.00 7.35 -16.54
N ILE A 113 7.33 7.95 -15.40
CA ILE A 113 8.01 7.27 -14.29
C ILE A 113 7.13 6.18 -13.66
N LEU A 114 5.82 6.42 -13.62
CA LEU A 114 4.84 5.50 -13.01
C LEU A 114 4.24 4.51 -14.02
N ALA A 115 4.67 4.55 -15.28
CA ALA A 115 4.15 3.64 -16.30
C ALA A 115 4.57 2.19 -15.99
N ALA A 116 3.65 1.23 -16.18
CA ALA A 116 3.88 -0.18 -15.85
C ALA A 116 5.08 -0.79 -16.60
N GLU A 117 5.34 -0.31 -17.82
CA GLU A 117 6.46 -0.77 -18.66
C GLU A 117 7.81 -0.12 -18.29
N HIS A 118 7.80 0.92 -17.43
CA HIS A 118 9.00 1.69 -17.12
C HIS A 118 9.84 0.99 -16.06
N ASN A 119 11.11 0.78 -16.38
CA ASN A 119 12.09 0.31 -15.42
C ASN A 119 12.59 1.50 -14.60
N ILE A 120 11.96 1.73 -13.45
CA ILE A 120 12.27 2.84 -12.54
C ILE A 120 13.74 2.80 -12.14
N THR A 121 14.48 3.85 -12.50
CA THR A 121 15.88 4.02 -12.12
C THR A 121 16.03 4.32 -10.62
N GLN A 122 17.24 4.11 -10.08
CA GLN A 122 17.57 4.44 -8.69
C GLN A 122 17.26 5.91 -8.34
N TYR A 123 17.47 6.82 -9.30
CA TYR A 123 17.17 8.23 -9.12
C TYR A 123 15.66 8.49 -9.08
N GLU A 124 14.90 7.85 -9.98
CA GLU A 124 13.45 8.03 -10.08
C GLU A 124 12.69 7.49 -8.87
N ARG A 125 13.22 6.47 -8.18
CA ARG A 125 12.63 5.97 -6.92
C ARG A 125 12.43 7.06 -5.87
N ARG A 126 13.26 8.11 -5.87
CA ARG A 126 13.11 9.24 -4.95
C ARG A 126 11.80 10.00 -5.18
N TYR A 127 11.32 10.06 -6.42
CA TYR A 127 10.03 10.68 -6.75
C TYR A 127 8.84 9.80 -6.33
N ILE A 128 9.05 8.49 -6.22
CA ILE A 128 8.03 7.59 -5.66
C ILE A 128 8.03 7.74 -4.14
N HIS A 129 9.18 7.69 -3.48
CA HIS A 129 9.26 7.75 -2.02
C HIS A 129 8.80 9.09 -1.41
N VAL A 130 8.74 10.16 -2.21
CA VAL A 130 8.25 11.47 -1.74
C VAL A 130 6.73 11.57 -1.76
N HIS A 131 6.01 10.71 -2.50
CA HIS A 131 4.55 10.87 -2.64
C HIS A 131 3.78 10.82 -1.31
N PRO A 132 4.16 10.04 -0.27
CA PRO A 132 3.45 10.07 1.02
C PRO A 132 3.60 11.43 1.71
N ILE A 133 4.78 12.05 1.57
CA ILE A 133 5.07 13.39 2.09
C ILE A 133 4.22 14.41 1.35
N THR A 134 4.22 14.37 0.02
CA THR A 134 3.42 15.27 -0.81
C THR A 134 1.94 15.10 -0.51
N ALA A 135 1.42 13.87 -0.43
CA ALA A 135 0.03 13.58 -0.10
C ALA A 135 -0.35 14.15 1.28
N GLN A 136 0.49 13.95 2.31
CA GLN A 136 0.28 14.52 3.63
C GLN A 136 0.18 16.06 3.57
N VAL A 137 1.14 16.73 2.91
CA VAL A 137 1.15 18.19 2.79
C VAL A 137 -0.11 18.70 2.10
N LEU A 138 -0.62 17.98 1.10
CA LEU A 138 -1.83 18.38 0.36
C LEU A 138 -3.11 18.31 1.18
N VAL A 139 -3.16 17.48 2.22
CA VAL A 139 -4.37 17.31 3.05
C VAL A 139 -4.24 17.94 4.44
N GLN A 140 -3.03 18.30 4.85
CA GLN A 140 -2.77 18.84 6.18
C GLN A 140 -3.52 20.15 6.40
N GLY A 141 -4.27 20.22 7.50
CA GLY A 141 -5.08 21.40 7.86
C GLY A 141 -6.39 21.54 7.10
N LEU A 142 -6.72 20.61 6.18
CA LEU A 142 -8.03 20.57 5.54
C LEU A 142 -9.11 20.08 6.51
N LEU A 143 -10.33 20.59 6.33
CA LEU A 143 -11.49 20.15 7.09
C LEU A 143 -11.70 18.63 6.92
N GLY A 144 -11.96 17.92 8.03
CA GLY A 144 -12.19 16.48 8.05
C GLY A 144 -10.92 15.65 8.32
N PHE A 145 -9.72 16.21 8.17
CA PHE A 145 -8.47 15.48 8.41
C PHE A 145 -7.99 15.63 9.85
N SER A 146 -8.00 14.52 10.58
CA SER A 146 -7.36 14.40 11.89
C SER A 146 -5.84 14.26 11.75
N SER A 147 -5.10 14.50 12.84
CA SER A 147 -3.67 14.18 12.91
C SER A 147 -3.41 12.73 12.51
N ASP A 148 -4.26 11.82 12.98
CA ASP A 148 -4.12 10.38 12.73
C ASP A 148 -4.33 10.04 11.25
N ALA A 149 -5.29 10.68 10.56
CA ALA A 149 -5.48 10.53 9.12
C ALA A 149 -4.25 11.02 8.34
N THR A 150 -3.72 12.19 8.69
CA THR A 150 -2.53 12.74 8.01
C THR A 150 -1.26 11.93 8.28
N LEU A 151 -1.13 11.35 9.47
CA LEU A 151 -0.02 10.44 9.79
C LEU A 151 -0.17 9.10 9.06
N ALA A 152 -1.40 8.58 8.94
CA ALA A 152 -1.65 7.37 8.16
C ALA A 152 -1.22 7.55 6.70
N ILE A 153 -1.54 8.68 6.08
CA ILE A 153 -1.08 9.02 4.73
C ILE A 153 0.45 9.10 4.66
N LEU A 154 1.12 9.77 5.62
CA LEU A 154 2.59 9.86 5.59
C LEU A 154 3.27 8.49 5.74
N GLN A 155 2.70 7.61 6.57
CA GLN A 155 3.35 6.40 7.06
C GLN A 155 2.88 5.11 6.37
N HIS A 156 2.01 5.15 5.36
CA HIS A 156 1.44 3.92 4.78
C HIS A 156 2.47 3.01 4.08
N HIS A 157 3.64 3.55 3.71
CA HIS A 157 4.79 2.78 3.22
C HIS A 157 5.81 2.39 4.29
N GLU A 158 5.59 2.78 5.56
CA GLU A 158 6.41 2.31 6.67
C GLU A 158 6.14 0.82 6.92
N ARG A 159 7.14 0.11 7.45
CA ARG A 159 7.08 -1.33 7.74
C ARG A 159 7.55 -1.58 9.17
N LEU A 160 6.96 -2.53 9.87
CA LEU A 160 7.25 -2.75 11.30
C LEU A 160 8.73 -3.07 11.59
N ASP A 161 9.46 -3.62 10.60
CA ASP A 161 10.89 -3.93 10.67
C ASP A 161 11.81 -2.76 10.28
N GLY A 162 11.26 -1.60 9.92
CA GLY A 162 12.04 -0.41 9.53
C GLY A 162 12.51 -0.40 8.09
N SER A 163 12.11 -1.38 7.27
CA SER A 163 12.44 -1.41 5.84
C SER A 163 11.63 -0.43 4.98
N GLY A 164 10.64 0.23 5.58
CA GLY A 164 9.75 1.16 4.88
C GLY A 164 10.31 2.58 4.74
N TYR A 165 9.48 3.45 4.16
CA TYR A 165 9.79 4.86 3.89
C TYR A 165 8.54 5.72 4.20
N PRO A 166 8.67 7.06 4.35
CA PRO A 166 9.87 7.89 4.16
C PRO A 166 10.81 8.02 5.37
N ASN A 167 10.36 7.67 6.59
CA ASN A 167 11.12 7.90 7.82
C ASN A 167 11.76 6.64 8.40
N ALA A 168 11.54 5.47 7.79
CA ALA A 168 12.06 4.18 8.24
C ALA A 168 11.67 3.86 9.70
N LEU A 169 10.41 4.12 10.03
CA LEU A 169 9.83 3.91 11.36
C LEU A 169 9.74 2.41 11.69
N GLN A 170 9.80 2.09 12.98
CA GLN A 170 9.76 0.71 13.46
C GLN A 170 8.69 0.54 14.53
N GLY A 171 8.05 -0.64 14.52
CA GLY A 171 7.08 -1.06 15.54
C GLY A 171 6.07 0.03 15.90
N ASP A 172 6.04 0.40 17.19
CA ASP A 172 5.09 1.35 17.80
C ASP A 172 5.27 2.81 17.40
N SER A 173 6.29 3.12 16.59
CA SER A 173 6.42 4.44 15.96
C SER A 173 5.46 4.61 14.77
N ILE A 174 4.93 3.51 14.23
CA ILE A 174 3.95 3.52 13.14
C ILE A 174 2.55 3.48 13.73
N THR A 175 1.72 4.47 13.41
CA THR A 175 0.36 4.58 13.95
C THR A 175 -0.51 3.40 13.53
N VAL A 176 -1.50 3.03 14.36
CA VAL A 176 -2.42 1.93 14.03
C VAL A 176 -3.14 2.15 12.69
N LEU A 177 -3.53 3.40 12.39
CA LEU A 177 -4.17 3.73 11.12
C LEU A 177 -3.21 3.59 9.93
N ALA A 178 -1.93 3.96 10.09
CA ALA A 178 -0.91 3.71 9.07
C ALA A 178 -0.70 2.21 8.81
N ARG A 179 -0.68 1.39 9.87
CA ARG A 179 -0.55 -0.07 9.73
C ARG A 179 -1.77 -0.68 9.03
N VAL A 180 -2.98 -0.19 9.32
CA VAL A 180 -4.21 -0.59 8.60
C VAL A 180 -4.11 -0.21 7.14
N LEU A 181 -3.72 1.03 6.84
CA LEU A 181 -3.61 1.53 5.47
C LEU A 181 -2.55 0.75 4.68
N ALA A 182 -1.38 0.47 5.28
CA ALA A 182 -0.30 -0.30 4.67
C ALA A 182 -0.74 -1.71 4.26
N VAL A 183 -1.54 -2.39 5.09
CA VAL A 183 -2.09 -3.71 4.75
C VAL A 183 -3.16 -3.59 3.67
N ALA A 184 -4.04 -2.57 3.75
CA ALA A 184 -5.11 -2.37 2.79
C ALA A 184 -4.60 -2.08 1.37
N ASP A 185 -3.60 -1.19 1.25
CA ASP A 185 -2.96 -0.79 -0.01
C ASP A 185 -2.33 -2.00 -0.72
N VAL A 186 -1.46 -2.73 0.00
CA VAL A 186 -0.80 -3.94 -0.53
C VAL A 186 -1.83 -5.02 -0.89
N ALA A 187 -2.87 -5.19 -0.07
CA ALA A 187 -3.91 -6.18 -0.32
C ALA A 187 -4.72 -5.84 -1.59
N GLU A 188 -5.10 -4.58 -1.79
CA GLU A 188 -5.84 -4.13 -2.98
C GLU A 188 -5.08 -4.51 -4.25
N THR A 189 -3.80 -4.11 -4.31
CA THR A 189 -2.95 -4.35 -5.47
C THR A 189 -2.75 -5.85 -5.70
N ALA A 190 -2.49 -6.61 -4.63
CA ALA A 190 -2.25 -8.04 -4.71
C ALA A 190 -3.50 -8.83 -5.15
N ILE A 191 -4.70 -8.48 -4.65
CA ILE A 191 -5.96 -9.13 -5.01
C ILE A 191 -6.29 -8.96 -6.51
N ARG A 192 -5.87 -7.83 -7.11
CA ARG A 192 -6.07 -7.59 -8.54
C ARG A 192 -5.17 -8.44 -9.42
N ARG A 193 -4.00 -8.82 -8.93
CA ARG A 193 -2.96 -9.52 -9.69
C ARG A 193 -2.94 -11.02 -9.44
N PHE A 194 -3.29 -11.43 -8.23
CA PHE A 194 -3.09 -12.80 -7.78
C PHE A 194 -4.37 -13.36 -7.14
N ASP A 195 -4.47 -14.69 -7.11
CA ASP A 195 -5.50 -15.36 -6.30
C ASP A 195 -5.27 -15.16 -4.79
N LEU A 196 -6.28 -15.49 -3.99
CA LEU A 196 -6.26 -15.28 -2.54
C LEU A 196 -5.19 -16.11 -1.81
N LEU A 197 -4.73 -17.24 -2.38
CA LEU A 197 -3.64 -18.03 -1.79
C LEU A 197 -2.33 -17.27 -1.89
N ARG A 198 -2.04 -16.70 -3.07
CA ARG A 198 -0.84 -15.90 -3.31
C ARG A 198 -0.84 -14.62 -2.46
N VAL A 199 -1.99 -13.98 -2.27
CA VAL A 199 -2.15 -12.85 -1.35
C VAL A 199 -1.79 -13.25 0.09
N GLU A 200 -2.29 -14.39 0.57
CA GLU A 200 -1.95 -14.91 1.91
C GLU A 200 -0.44 -15.21 2.03
N MET A 201 0.16 -15.80 1.00
CA MET A 201 1.60 -16.10 0.97
C MET A 201 2.45 -14.82 1.04
N LEU A 202 2.05 -13.76 0.35
CA LEU A 202 2.72 -12.46 0.40
C LEU A 202 2.81 -11.95 1.84
N PHE A 203 1.69 -11.93 2.56
CA PHE A 203 1.68 -11.47 3.95
C PHE A 203 2.42 -12.43 4.90
N ARG A 204 2.40 -13.74 4.62
CA ARG A 204 3.17 -14.72 5.41
C ARG A 204 4.68 -14.53 5.25
N LEU A 205 5.17 -14.30 4.03
CA LEU A 205 6.59 -14.00 3.77
C LEU A 205 6.97 -12.63 4.36
N GLY A 206 6.04 -11.68 4.35
CA GLY A 206 6.16 -10.35 4.95
C GLY A 206 5.82 -10.25 6.44
N GLN A 207 5.81 -11.35 7.21
CA GLN A 207 5.32 -11.36 8.60
C GLN A 207 6.04 -10.40 9.56
N LYS A 208 7.27 -9.97 9.23
CA LYS A 208 8.02 -8.96 10.01
C LYS A 208 7.68 -7.51 9.61
N ARG A 209 7.11 -7.33 8.42
CA ARG A 209 6.83 -6.02 7.80
C ARG A 209 5.44 -5.50 8.16
N PHE A 210 4.47 -6.38 8.40
CA PHE A 210 3.07 -6.05 8.63
C PHE A 210 2.57 -6.50 10.01
N ASP A 211 1.56 -5.79 10.53
CA ASP A 211 0.95 -6.12 11.81
C ASP A 211 0.13 -7.40 11.71
N ALA A 212 0.52 -8.42 12.48
CA ALA A 212 -0.11 -9.73 12.43
C ALA A 212 -1.60 -9.70 12.78
N SER A 213 -2.04 -8.79 13.67
CA SER A 213 -3.46 -8.67 14.03
C SER A 213 -4.30 -8.19 12.86
N ILE A 214 -3.77 -7.24 12.08
CA ILE A 214 -4.42 -6.66 10.91
C ILE A 214 -4.42 -7.65 9.73
N VAL A 215 -3.30 -8.36 9.52
CA VAL A 215 -3.23 -9.43 8.50
C VAL A 215 -4.21 -10.57 8.82
N ASN A 216 -4.34 -10.95 10.09
CA ASN A 216 -5.32 -11.96 10.49
C ASN A 216 -6.76 -11.47 10.23
N ALA A 217 -7.06 -10.21 10.54
CA ALA A 217 -8.36 -9.61 10.23
C ALA A 217 -8.63 -9.60 8.71
N LEU A 218 -7.63 -9.28 7.88
CA LEU A 218 -7.74 -9.38 6.43
C LEU A 218 -8.04 -10.81 5.97
N ARG A 219 -7.34 -11.81 6.52
CA ARG A 219 -7.56 -13.23 6.22
C ARG A 219 -8.99 -13.64 6.52
N ASP A 220 -9.53 -13.21 7.66
CA ASP A 220 -10.90 -13.49 8.08
C ASP A 220 -11.92 -12.84 7.13
N LEU A 221 -11.70 -11.58 6.75
CA LEU A 221 -12.54 -10.87 5.78
C LEU A 221 -12.53 -11.53 4.38
N LEU A 222 -11.37 -12.00 3.93
CA LEU A 222 -11.20 -12.70 2.65
C LEU A 222 -11.60 -14.18 2.72
N HIS A 223 -11.80 -14.72 3.92
CA HIS A 223 -12.18 -16.12 4.17
C HIS A 223 -11.28 -17.12 3.44
N ILE A 224 -9.98 -16.97 3.64
CA ILE A 224 -8.97 -17.93 3.18
C ILE A 224 -9.02 -19.12 4.16
N THR A 225 -9.37 -20.31 3.67
CA THR A 225 -9.71 -21.45 4.52
C THR A 225 -8.48 -22.26 4.96
N THR A 226 -8.67 -23.25 5.82
CA THR A 226 -7.56 -24.14 6.26
C THR A 226 -7.16 -25.18 5.22
N ASN A 227 -8.05 -25.55 4.28
CA ASN A 227 -7.70 -26.42 3.15
C ASN A 227 -6.72 -25.72 2.20
N ASP A 228 -6.98 -24.44 1.93
CA ASP A 228 -6.08 -23.51 1.25
C ASP A 228 -4.71 -23.48 1.95
N ALA A 229 -4.69 -23.42 3.29
CA ALA A 229 -3.47 -23.45 4.09
C ALA A 229 -2.75 -24.82 4.10
N GLN A 230 -3.44 -25.92 3.77
CA GLN A 230 -2.88 -27.29 3.69
C GLN A 230 -2.23 -27.54 2.32
N GLU A 231 -2.84 -27.05 1.23
CA GLU A 231 -2.17 -26.89 -0.08
C GLU A 231 -0.93 -25.98 0.04
N MET A 232 -1.02 -24.91 0.83
CA MET A 232 0.10 -23.99 1.10
C MET A 232 1.28 -24.65 1.82
N ARG A 233 1.06 -25.70 2.64
CA ARG A 233 2.16 -26.51 3.22
C ARG A 233 2.83 -27.37 2.17
N LEU A 234 2.09 -27.87 1.18
CA LEU A 234 2.64 -28.63 0.06
C LEU A 234 3.37 -27.73 -0.95
N ALA A 235 2.94 -26.47 -1.08
CA ALA A 235 3.60 -25.43 -1.88
C ALA A 235 4.79 -24.75 -1.18
N SER A 236 4.95 -24.94 0.15
CA SER A 236 6.09 -24.40 0.91
C SER A 236 7.42 -25.13 0.68
N ASN A 237 7.41 -26.14 -0.18
CA ASN A 237 8.60 -26.81 -0.70
C ASN A 237 9.21 -25.88 -1.76
N ALA A 238 10.54 -25.90 -1.96
CA ALA A 238 11.21 -25.08 -2.99
C ALA A 238 10.54 -25.17 -4.38
N THR A 239 9.91 -26.29 -4.70
CA THR A 239 9.12 -26.53 -5.92
C THR A 239 7.85 -25.67 -6.02
N GLY A 240 7.13 -25.43 -4.92
CA GLY A 240 5.94 -24.57 -4.96
C GLY A 240 6.30 -23.10 -5.07
N MET A 241 7.38 -22.65 -4.41
CA MET A 241 7.98 -21.32 -4.66
C MET A 241 8.45 -21.15 -6.11
N LEU A 242 9.01 -22.20 -6.73
CA LEU A 242 9.46 -22.17 -8.13
C LEU A 242 8.28 -22.12 -9.11
N VAL A 243 7.22 -22.90 -8.88
CA VAL A 243 5.99 -22.86 -9.70
C VAL A 243 5.28 -21.50 -9.57
N ILE A 244 5.32 -20.90 -8.38
CA ILE A 244 4.76 -19.57 -8.12
C ILE A 244 5.56 -18.46 -8.82
N ALA A 245 6.89 -18.59 -8.92
CA ALA A 245 7.75 -17.63 -9.60
C ALA A 245 7.85 -17.83 -11.13
N GLN A 246 7.57 -19.03 -11.64
CA GLN A 246 7.72 -19.36 -13.06
C GLN A 246 6.60 -18.83 -13.96
N ASP A 247 5.39 -18.66 -13.42
CA ASP A 247 4.22 -18.25 -14.21
C ASP A 247 3.85 -16.76 -14.07
N ASP A 248 4.63 -15.98 -13.31
CA ASP A 248 4.25 -14.61 -12.97
C ASP A 248 5.41 -13.62 -13.13
N ALA A 249 5.45 -12.99 -14.30
CA ALA A 249 6.45 -11.98 -14.64
C ALA A 249 6.39 -10.77 -13.68
N ASP A 250 5.24 -10.47 -13.06
CA ASP A 250 5.11 -9.39 -12.09
C ASP A 250 5.69 -9.76 -10.73
N MET A 251 5.56 -11.01 -10.30
CA MET A 251 6.23 -11.46 -9.07
C MET A 251 7.75 -11.53 -9.23
N LEU A 252 8.23 -11.97 -10.40
CA LEU A 252 9.65 -11.85 -10.73
C LEU A 252 10.09 -10.38 -10.74
N ARG A 253 9.27 -9.46 -11.26
CA ARG A 253 9.54 -8.01 -11.21
C ARG A 253 9.56 -7.47 -9.78
N ASP A 254 8.65 -7.92 -8.91
CA ASP A 254 8.61 -7.50 -7.50
C ASP A 254 9.79 -8.10 -6.69
N LEU A 255 10.20 -9.34 -6.99
CA LEU A 255 11.41 -9.92 -6.43
C LEU A 255 12.67 -9.18 -6.89
N HIS A 256 12.73 -8.80 -8.18
CA HIS A 256 13.78 -7.90 -8.68
C HIS A 256 13.72 -6.53 -8.00
N ARG A 257 12.53 -5.96 -7.79
CA ARG A 257 12.37 -4.68 -7.10
C ARG A 257 12.86 -4.74 -5.65
N MET A 258 12.59 -5.85 -4.95
CA MET A 258 13.11 -6.12 -3.60
C MET A 258 14.63 -6.33 -3.59
N LEU A 259 15.19 -7.00 -4.60
CA LEU A 259 16.64 -7.13 -4.76
C LEU A 259 17.28 -5.77 -5.03
N ASP A 260 16.70 -4.96 -5.90
CA ASP A 260 17.14 -3.58 -6.16
C ASP A 260 17.01 -2.69 -4.91
N GLU A 261 15.99 -2.91 -4.07
CA GLU A 261 15.86 -2.23 -2.76
C GLU A 261 17.00 -2.59 -1.81
N LEU A 262 17.41 -3.87 -1.79
CA LEU A 262 18.56 -4.32 -1.00
C LEU A 262 19.88 -3.76 -1.54
N GLU A 263 20.07 -3.77 -2.87
CA GLU A 263 21.23 -3.14 -3.51
C GLU A 263 21.26 -1.63 -3.22
N TRP A 264 20.09 -0.97 -3.23
CA TRP A 264 19.95 0.44 -2.88
C TRP A 264 20.30 0.73 -1.42
N LEU A 265 19.73 -0.01 -0.46
CA LEU A 265 20.04 0.15 0.97
C LEU A 265 21.55 0.00 1.23
N ALA A 266 22.16 -0.94 0.53
CA ALA A 266 23.58 -1.20 0.64
C ALA A 266 24.39 -0.02 0.06
N SER A 267 24.01 0.50 -1.12
CA SER A 267 24.65 1.67 -1.74
C SER A 267 24.44 2.96 -0.96
N ASP A 268 23.25 3.19 -0.40
CA ASP A 268 22.93 4.37 0.40
C ASP A 268 23.70 4.37 1.73
N LEU A 269 23.81 3.20 2.37
CA LEU A 269 24.67 3.01 3.54
C LEU A 269 26.15 3.30 3.21
N ALA A 270 26.64 2.86 2.05
CA ALA A 270 28.00 3.16 1.62
C ALA A 270 28.22 4.67 1.39
N ASN A 271 27.27 5.35 0.74
CA ASN A 271 27.30 6.79 0.53
C ASN A 271 27.20 7.59 1.86
N GLU A 272 26.46 7.08 2.84
CA GLU A 272 26.37 7.69 4.17
C GLU A 272 27.68 7.54 4.95
N ILE A 273 28.31 6.35 4.86
CA ILE A 273 29.63 6.09 5.45
C ILE A 273 30.69 6.99 4.81
N ASP A 274 30.71 7.10 3.48
CA ASP A 274 31.64 7.99 2.76
C ASP A 274 31.49 9.45 3.20
N ARG A 275 30.26 9.87 3.53
CA ARG A 275 29.97 11.25 3.95
C ARG A 275 30.33 11.54 5.40
N ARG A 276 30.11 10.58 6.32
CA ARG A 276 30.30 10.78 7.77
C ARG A 276 31.65 10.29 8.29
N SER A 277 32.23 9.30 7.63
CA SER A 277 33.44 8.59 8.05
C SER A 277 34.23 8.12 6.83
N PRO A 278 34.81 9.05 6.03
CA PRO A 278 35.50 8.74 4.79
C PRO A 278 36.68 7.77 4.95
N GLU A 279 37.27 7.68 6.14
CA GLU A 279 38.29 6.69 6.50
C GLU A 279 37.78 5.23 6.49
N LEU A 280 36.47 5.01 6.60
CA LEU A 280 35.83 3.69 6.53
C LEU A 280 35.38 3.32 5.11
N SER A 281 35.47 4.25 4.15
CA SER A 281 35.05 4.07 2.76
C SER A 281 35.62 2.81 2.09
N PRO A 282 36.93 2.50 2.21
CA PRO A 282 37.50 1.31 1.55
C PRO A 282 36.98 0.00 2.15
N LEU A 283 36.68 -0.02 3.45
CA LEU A 283 36.14 -1.19 4.15
C LEU A 283 34.66 -1.40 3.81
N ALA A 284 33.88 -0.32 3.75
CA ALA A 284 32.47 -0.34 3.38
C ALA A 284 32.28 -0.80 1.92
N GLN A 285 33.07 -0.26 0.98
CA GLN A 285 33.02 -0.66 -0.43
C GLN A 285 33.46 -2.12 -0.65
N GLY A 286 34.44 -2.61 0.11
CA GLY A 286 34.86 -4.02 0.07
C GLY A 286 33.77 -4.98 0.56
N ALA A 287 33.13 -4.67 1.69
CA ALA A 287 32.02 -5.46 2.22
C ALA A 287 30.78 -5.41 1.31
N LEU A 288 30.49 -4.24 0.73
CA LEU A 288 29.40 -4.01 -0.21
C LEU A 288 29.57 -4.83 -1.49
N ASN A 289 30.76 -4.78 -2.10
CA ASN A 289 31.08 -5.55 -3.29
C ASN A 289 31.00 -7.06 -3.03
N GLY A 290 31.40 -7.51 -1.83
CA GLY A 290 31.24 -8.91 -1.43
C GLY A 290 29.78 -9.35 -1.36
N LEU A 291 28.92 -8.52 -0.76
CA LEU A 291 27.47 -8.75 -0.69
C LEU A 291 26.81 -8.74 -2.08
N LEU A 292 27.16 -7.78 -2.94
CA LEU A 292 26.64 -7.68 -4.31
C LEU A 292 27.04 -8.87 -5.17
N VAL A 293 28.27 -9.37 -5.03
CA VAL A 293 28.73 -10.59 -5.72
C VAL A 293 27.96 -11.82 -5.25
N GLN A 294 27.69 -11.95 -3.94
CA GLN A 294 26.88 -13.05 -3.41
C GLN A 294 25.43 -12.99 -3.89
N LEU A 295 24.83 -11.80 -3.95
CA LEU A 295 23.49 -11.59 -4.47
C LEU A 295 23.39 -11.88 -5.98
N HIS A 296 24.41 -11.52 -6.76
CA HIS A 296 24.48 -11.84 -8.19
C HIS A 296 24.65 -13.33 -8.49
N GLN A 297 25.24 -14.09 -7.57
CA GLN A 297 25.36 -15.56 -7.67
C GLN A 297 24.06 -16.30 -7.32
N MET A 298 23.06 -15.60 -6.79
CA MET A 298 21.72 -16.13 -6.50
C MET A 298 20.71 -15.93 -7.65
N LYS A 299 21.12 -15.25 -8.74
CA LYS A 299 20.38 -15.14 -10.01
C LYS A 299 20.49 -16.42 -10.82
#